data_AF-A0A0M0K6J3-F1
#
_entry.id   AF-A0A0M0K6J3-F1
#
_cell.length_a   1.000
_cell.length_b   1.000
_cell.length_c   1.000
_cell.angle_alpha   90.00
_cell.angle_beta   90.00
_cell.angle_gamma   90.00
#
_symmetry.space_group_name_H-M   'P 1'
#
loop_
_entity.id
_entity.type
_entity.pdbx_description
1 polymer ?
#
loop_
_entity_poly.entity_id
_entity_poly.type
_entity_poly.pdbx_seq_one_letter_code
_entity_poly.pdbx_strand_id
1 'polypeptide(L)'
;MRSVNESQCQHWAQALVDADLVGEGGFSYFVVQEPCFGPRDPLTGELTETGEYRERWPHGMAAFGRFLKERGMKLGIYTDIGDLTCGGCVGSGSGPTGHVAIDMETFARWGADFIEVDACGGPVDEETWREYRDAINATGRPMVHSVCAEGYAEPWTWGNGVGNMWRVNGDIADGWLNIIQGLNGANAIPQLARYAGPGGWNDMDMLEIGALPSNFSWGGPGLTLAEARSHFTLWSVLKSPLLLGADASRMSAEILQIVKNKELRRIHEDPLGLQAEPLDDFYPGYHAETATARSRTASPCSAASRAPPRR
;
A
#
# COMPACT_ATOMS: atom_id res chain seq x y z
N MET A 1 14.50 -13.10 -0.01
CA MET A 1 14.40 -12.38 1.28
C MET A 1 14.58 -13.38 2.41
N ARG A 2 15.05 -12.96 3.61
CA ARG A 2 14.91 -13.79 4.81
C ARG A 2 13.59 -13.43 5.47
N SER A 3 12.76 -14.43 5.77
CA SER A 3 11.51 -14.27 6.53
C SER A 3 11.74 -13.52 7.85
N VAL A 4 10.81 -12.65 8.24
CA VAL A 4 10.86 -11.90 9.50
C VAL A 4 10.51 -12.78 10.70
N ASN A 5 10.91 -12.38 11.92
CA ASN A 5 10.53 -13.10 13.14
C ASN A 5 9.88 -12.20 14.19
N GLU A 6 9.22 -12.81 15.18
CA GLU A 6 8.43 -12.09 16.18
C GLU A 6 9.24 -11.03 16.93
N SER A 7 10.48 -11.34 17.33
CA SER A 7 11.32 -10.40 18.07
C SER A 7 11.75 -9.18 17.23
N GLN A 8 12.02 -9.38 15.94
CA GLN A 8 12.29 -8.30 15.00
C GLN A 8 11.06 -7.41 14.83
N CYS A 9 9.89 -8.01 14.61
CA CYS A 9 8.65 -7.26 14.44
C CYS A 9 8.25 -6.50 15.72
N GLN A 10 8.45 -7.09 16.90
CA GLN A 10 8.26 -6.42 18.20
C GLN A 10 9.21 -5.23 18.37
N HIS A 11 10.47 -5.39 17.98
CA HIS A 11 11.44 -4.30 18.00
C HIS A 11 11.01 -3.14 17.09
N TRP A 12 10.65 -3.41 15.85
CA TRP A 12 10.20 -2.36 14.91
C TRP A 12 8.90 -1.69 15.36
N ALA A 13 7.94 -2.47 15.85
CA ALA A 13 6.70 -1.94 16.41
C ALA A 13 6.98 -1.03 17.62
N GLN A 14 7.92 -1.38 18.50
CA GLN A 14 8.32 -0.52 19.59
C GLN A 14 9.04 0.75 19.08
N ALA A 15 9.89 0.64 18.07
CA ALA A 15 10.55 1.78 17.46
C ALA A 15 9.57 2.81 16.87
N LEU A 16 8.46 2.35 16.28
CA LEU A 16 7.37 3.24 15.82
C LEU A 16 6.73 4.01 16.98
N VAL A 17 6.54 3.37 18.15
CA VAL A 17 6.02 4.02 19.36
C VAL A 17 7.02 5.03 19.90
N ASP A 18 8.28 4.64 20.04
CA ASP A 18 9.34 5.47 20.63
C ASP A 18 9.63 6.72 19.77
N ALA A 19 9.48 6.60 18.44
CA ALA A 19 9.60 7.71 17.50
C ALA A 19 8.35 8.60 17.40
N ASP A 20 7.28 8.27 18.16
CA ASP A 20 5.96 8.90 18.11
C ASP A 20 5.33 8.87 16.70
N LEU A 21 5.58 7.79 15.95
CA LEU A 21 4.99 7.59 14.64
C LEU A 21 3.56 7.05 14.73
N VAL A 22 3.21 6.34 15.79
CA VAL A 22 1.82 5.90 16.02
C VAL A 22 0.93 7.08 16.46
N GLY A 23 1.43 7.92 17.38
CA GLY A 23 0.70 9.08 17.88
C GLY A 23 0.79 10.27 16.93
N GLU A 24 1.93 10.94 16.93
CA GLU A 24 2.15 12.14 16.11
C GLU A 24 2.18 11.83 14.60
N GLY A 25 2.79 10.71 14.20
CA GLY A 25 2.92 10.29 12.79
C GLY A 25 1.64 9.70 12.17
N GLY A 26 0.68 9.23 12.97
CA GLY A 26 -0.60 8.69 12.49
C GLY A 26 -0.52 7.28 11.87
N PHE A 27 0.62 6.61 11.96
CA PHE A 27 0.78 5.24 11.45
C PHE A 27 0.02 4.25 12.34
N SER A 28 -0.92 3.51 11.76
CA SER A 28 -1.84 2.67 12.54
C SER A 28 -1.86 1.20 12.13
N TYR A 29 -1.23 0.82 11.02
CA TYR A 29 -1.12 -0.57 10.57
C TYR A 29 0.33 -1.03 10.63
N PHE A 30 0.56 -2.23 11.15
CA PHE A 30 1.84 -2.93 11.07
C PHE A 30 1.63 -4.19 10.23
N VAL A 31 2.07 -4.16 8.97
CA VAL A 31 1.91 -5.27 8.03
C VAL A 31 3.12 -6.20 8.18
N VAL A 32 2.88 -7.44 8.57
CA VAL A 32 3.93 -8.47 8.64
C VAL A 32 4.12 -9.05 7.25
N GLN A 33 5.14 -8.55 6.56
CA GLN A 33 5.62 -9.10 5.29
C GLN A 33 6.29 -10.45 5.48
N GLU A 34 6.00 -11.41 4.60
CA GLU A 34 6.58 -12.76 4.61
C GLU A 34 6.61 -13.42 6.02
N PRO A 35 5.44 -13.58 6.69
CA PRO A 35 5.38 -14.16 8.04
C PRO A 35 5.84 -15.62 8.06
N CYS A 36 5.73 -16.29 6.91
CA CYS A 36 6.14 -17.66 6.65
C CYS A 36 5.56 -18.65 7.67
N PHE A 37 4.24 -18.88 7.49
CA PHE A 37 3.42 -19.75 8.31
C PHE A 37 3.90 -21.20 8.34
N GLY A 38 3.42 -21.97 9.31
CA GLY A 38 3.71 -23.40 9.36
C GLY A 38 3.02 -24.17 8.23
N PRO A 39 3.31 -25.47 8.11
CA PRO A 39 2.71 -26.30 7.06
C PRO A 39 1.19 -26.39 7.23
N ARG A 40 0.51 -26.79 6.16
CA ARG A 40 -0.94 -27.06 6.20
C ARG A 40 -1.22 -28.36 6.94
N ASP A 41 -2.27 -28.38 7.76
CA ASP A 41 -2.81 -29.60 8.32
C ASP A 41 -3.33 -30.48 7.16
N PRO A 42 -2.93 -31.76 7.07
CA PRO A 42 -3.27 -32.61 5.93
C PRO A 42 -4.75 -33.01 5.86
N LEU A 43 -5.52 -32.81 6.94
CA LEU A 43 -6.95 -33.14 7.01
C LEU A 43 -7.81 -31.90 6.78
N THR A 44 -7.44 -30.76 7.36
CA THR A 44 -8.25 -29.54 7.32
C THR A 44 -7.78 -28.53 6.28
N GLY A 45 -6.51 -28.57 5.87
CA GLY A 45 -5.89 -27.56 5.01
C GLY A 45 -5.52 -26.26 5.74
N GLU A 46 -5.82 -26.15 7.05
CA GLU A 46 -5.50 -24.97 7.86
C GLU A 46 -3.99 -24.80 8.06
N LEU A 47 -3.53 -23.55 8.13
CA LEU A 47 -2.17 -23.22 8.53
C LEU A 47 -1.92 -23.67 9.97
N THR A 48 -0.90 -24.51 10.16
CA THR A 48 -0.51 -24.95 11.52
C THR A 48 0.49 -23.97 12.15
N GLU A 49 0.41 -23.81 13.47
CA GLU A 49 1.41 -23.07 14.24
C GLU A 49 2.46 -24.04 14.82
N THR A 50 3.18 -24.77 13.96
CA THR A 50 4.14 -25.82 14.35
C THR A 50 5.49 -25.70 13.63
N GLY A 51 6.51 -26.44 14.10
CA GLY A 51 7.83 -26.52 13.44
C GLY A 51 8.57 -25.19 13.42
N GLU A 52 9.23 -24.88 12.30
CA GLU A 52 10.02 -23.64 12.10
C GLU A 52 9.17 -22.37 12.35
N TYR A 53 7.86 -22.43 12.12
CA TYR A 53 6.98 -21.31 12.44
C TYR A 53 7.01 -20.96 13.93
N ARG A 54 7.01 -21.95 14.83
CA ARG A 54 7.07 -21.70 16.29
C ARG A 54 8.44 -21.26 16.76
N GLU A 55 9.50 -21.58 16.03
CA GLU A 55 10.83 -21.03 16.31
C GLU A 55 10.89 -19.54 15.95
N ARG A 56 10.18 -19.15 14.88
CA ARG A 56 10.11 -17.77 14.37
C ARG A 56 9.08 -16.91 15.10
N TRP A 57 7.95 -17.51 15.47
CA TRP A 57 6.79 -16.92 16.12
C TRP A 57 6.41 -17.74 17.36
N PRO A 58 7.26 -17.71 18.41
CA PRO A 58 7.05 -18.51 19.61
C PRO A 58 5.66 -18.32 20.23
N HIS A 59 5.09 -17.12 20.15
CA HIS A 59 3.75 -16.83 20.70
C HIS A 59 2.64 -16.83 19.64
N GLY A 60 2.99 -16.93 18.36
CA GLY A 60 2.05 -16.95 17.23
C GLY A 60 1.45 -15.59 16.90
N MET A 61 0.82 -15.50 15.72
CA MET A 61 0.36 -14.24 15.16
C MET A 61 -0.74 -13.58 15.99
N ALA A 62 -1.63 -14.35 16.61
CA ALA A 62 -2.68 -13.81 17.50
C ALA A 62 -2.09 -13.07 18.72
N ALA A 63 -0.98 -13.58 19.27
CA ALA A 63 -0.30 -12.91 20.38
C ALA A 63 0.38 -11.62 19.92
N PHE A 64 1.00 -11.65 18.73
CA PHE A 64 1.59 -10.46 18.13
C PHE A 64 0.53 -9.38 17.82
N GLY A 65 -0.65 -9.76 17.31
CA GLY A 65 -1.78 -8.84 17.12
C GLY A 65 -2.22 -8.16 18.42
N ARG A 66 -2.25 -8.89 19.55
CA ARG A 66 -2.51 -8.28 20.87
C ARG A 66 -1.41 -7.30 21.30
N PHE A 67 -0.15 -7.69 21.09
CA PHE A 67 1.01 -6.83 21.37
C PHE A 67 0.96 -5.49 20.61
N LEU A 68 0.54 -5.52 19.33
CA LEU A 68 0.35 -4.33 18.50
C LEU A 68 -0.82 -3.48 19.02
N LYS A 69 -1.95 -4.11 19.36
CA LYS A 69 -3.14 -3.42 19.86
C LYS A 69 -2.87 -2.64 21.15
N GLU A 70 -2.09 -3.20 22.06
CA GLU A 70 -1.64 -2.52 23.30
C GLU A 70 -0.79 -1.27 23.02
N ARG A 71 -0.26 -1.15 21.81
CA ARG A 71 0.56 -0.02 21.32
C ARG A 71 -0.17 0.87 20.33
N GLY A 72 -1.48 0.72 20.19
CA GLY A 72 -2.31 1.56 19.30
C GLY A 72 -2.20 1.20 17.81
N MET A 73 -1.63 0.05 17.47
CA MET A 73 -1.51 -0.44 16.09
C MET A 73 -2.49 -1.58 15.80
N LYS A 74 -2.72 -1.79 14.51
CA LYS A 74 -3.53 -2.85 13.92
C LYS A 74 -2.64 -3.84 13.20
N LEU A 75 -3.04 -5.11 13.21
CA LEU A 75 -2.26 -6.19 12.59
C LEU A 75 -2.55 -6.25 11.09
N GLY A 76 -1.51 -6.21 10.26
CA GLY A 76 -1.58 -6.58 8.85
C GLY A 76 -0.87 -7.90 8.59
N ILE A 77 -1.42 -8.70 7.67
CA ILE A 77 -0.87 -10.00 7.26
C ILE A 77 -0.68 -10.03 5.75
N TYR A 78 0.45 -10.56 5.31
CA TYR A 78 0.75 -10.82 3.92
C TYR A 78 0.46 -12.29 3.53
N THR A 79 -0.06 -12.49 2.32
CA THR A 79 -0.18 -13.78 1.62
C THR A 79 -0.08 -13.58 0.12
N ASP A 80 -0.19 -14.65 -0.66
CA ASP A 80 -0.06 -14.65 -2.13
C ASP A 80 -1.20 -15.44 -2.77
N ILE A 81 -1.58 -15.08 -4.00
CA ILE A 81 -2.55 -15.81 -4.85
C ILE A 81 -1.99 -17.13 -5.39
N GLY A 82 -0.70 -17.38 -5.20
CA GLY A 82 0.01 -18.61 -5.48
C GLY A 82 0.15 -19.50 -4.25
N ASP A 83 0.42 -20.79 -4.49
CA ASP A 83 0.64 -21.77 -3.41
C ASP A 83 1.89 -21.45 -2.56
N LEU A 84 2.82 -20.67 -3.14
CA LEU A 84 3.98 -20.15 -2.46
C LEU A 84 4.03 -18.62 -2.62
N THR A 85 4.45 -17.94 -1.57
CA THR A 85 4.77 -16.51 -1.59
C THR A 85 6.03 -16.24 -2.40
N CYS A 86 6.31 -14.96 -2.71
CA CYS A 86 7.57 -14.52 -3.32
C CYS A 86 8.82 -15.04 -2.59
N GLY A 87 8.76 -15.12 -1.26
CA GLY A 87 9.79 -15.64 -0.37
C GLY A 87 9.87 -17.16 -0.29
N GLY A 88 8.99 -17.88 -0.99
CA GLY A 88 8.92 -19.35 -1.00
C GLY A 88 8.22 -19.95 0.22
N CYS A 89 7.43 -19.16 0.94
CA CYS A 89 6.65 -19.62 2.09
C CYS A 89 5.25 -20.05 1.67
N VAL A 90 4.49 -20.72 2.54
CA VAL A 90 3.13 -21.17 2.22
C VAL A 90 2.24 -19.96 1.91
N GLY A 91 1.77 -19.86 0.67
CA GLY A 91 0.79 -18.88 0.21
C GLY A 91 -0.63 -19.42 0.30
N SER A 92 -1.61 -18.53 0.19
CA SER A 92 -3.02 -18.91 0.23
C SER A 92 -3.48 -19.59 -1.05
N GLY A 93 -2.82 -19.32 -2.18
CA GLY A 93 -3.23 -19.87 -3.46
C GLY A 93 -4.55 -19.29 -3.93
N SER A 94 -5.03 -19.74 -5.08
CA SER A 94 -6.27 -19.26 -5.68
C SER A 94 -7.03 -20.38 -6.37
N GLY A 95 -8.33 -20.19 -6.55
CA GLY A 95 -9.19 -21.13 -7.25
C GLY A 95 -9.34 -22.48 -6.53
N PRO A 96 -9.68 -23.56 -7.25
CA PRO A 96 -10.10 -24.83 -6.65
C PRO A 96 -9.06 -25.55 -5.77
N THR A 97 -7.79 -25.21 -5.91
CA THR A 97 -6.68 -25.77 -5.11
C THR A 97 -6.20 -24.82 -4.03
N GLY A 98 -6.68 -23.56 -4.04
CA GLY A 98 -6.38 -22.55 -3.03
C GLY A 98 -7.07 -22.81 -1.70
N HIS A 99 -6.62 -22.09 -0.69
CA HIS A 99 -7.09 -22.18 0.70
C HIS A 99 -7.64 -20.83 1.19
N VAL A 100 -8.02 -19.94 0.27
CA VAL A 100 -8.39 -18.54 0.52
C VAL A 100 -9.40 -18.41 1.67
N ALA A 101 -10.52 -19.12 1.61
CA ALA A 101 -11.57 -19.03 2.64
C ALA A 101 -11.07 -19.43 4.04
N ILE A 102 -10.27 -20.50 4.12
CA ILE A 102 -9.75 -21.04 5.39
C ILE A 102 -8.68 -20.12 5.97
N ASP A 103 -7.80 -19.60 5.11
CA ASP A 103 -6.73 -18.70 5.51
C ASP A 103 -7.29 -17.35 5.98
N MET A 104 -8.27 -16.77 5.26
CA MET A 104 -8.92 -15.51 5.69
C MET A 104 -9.63 -15.67 7.04
N GLU A 105 -10.32 -16.78 7.26
CA GLU A 105 -10.93 -17.09 8.56
C GLU A 105 -9.84 -17.22 9.66
N THR A 106 -8.73 -17.88 9.35
CA THR A 106 -7.59 -18.00 10.27
C THR A 106 -7.01 -16.62 10.63
N PHE A 107 -6.80 -15.76 9.64
CA PHE A 107 -6.29 -14.40 9.84
C PHE A 107 -7.28 -13.54 10.64
N ALA A 108 -8.58 -13.70 10.40
CA ALA A 108 -9.61 -13.04 11.20
C ALA A 108 -9.58 -13.48 12.67
N ARG A 109 -9.42 -14.79 12.94
CA ARG A 109 -9.26 -15.33 14.31
C ARG A 109 -8.00 -14.80 15.01
N TRP A 110 -6.91 -14.60 14.27
CA TRP A 110 -5.70 -13.96 14.79
C TRP A 110 -5.86 -12.46 15.00
N GLY A 111 -6.91 -11.86 14.47
CA GLY A 111 -7.26 -10.46 14.66
C GLY A 111 -6.66 -9.52 13.62
N ALA A 112 -6.30 -10.01 12.43
CA ALA A 112 -5.83 -9.17 11.33
C ALA A 112 -6.86 -8.08 10.97
N ASP A 113 -6.40 -6.88 10.65
CA ASP A 113 -7.20 -5.73 10.23
C ASP A 113 -6.82 -5.26 8.81
N PHE A 114 -5.81 -5.88 8.21
CA PHE A 114 -5.27 -5.59 6.89
C PHE A 114 -4.71 -6.89 6.29
N ILE A 115 -5.04 -7.18 5.04
CA ILE A 115 -4.53 -8.31 4.28
C ILE A 115 -3.89 -7.78 3.00
N GLU A 116 -2.60 -8.04 2.83
CA GLU A 116 -1.90 -7.88 1.57
C GLU A 116 -1.93 -9.20 0.81
N VAL A 117 -2.34 -9.15 -0.45
CA VAL A 117 -2.44 -10.32 -1.32
C VAL A 117 -1.60 -10.08 -2.56
N ASP A 118 -0.48 -10.78 -2.63
CA ASP A 118 0.56 -10.69 -3.66
C ASP A 118 0.35 -11.67 -4.81
N ALA A 119 1.16 -11.53 -5.85
CA ALA A 119 0.95 -12.15 -7.15
C ALA A 119 2.18 -12.91 -7.69
N CYS A 120 3.05 -13.44 -6.81
CA CYS A 120 4.25 -14.17 -7.26
C CYS A 120 3.95 -15.54 -7.88
N GLY A 121 2.74 -16.08 -7.69
CA GLY A 121 2.23 -17.21 -8.47
C GLY A 121 0.72 -17.13 -8.66
N GLY A 122 0.18 -17.76 -9.72
CA GLY A 122 -1.26 -17.77 -9.99
C GLY A 122 -1.71 -16.73 -11.04
N PRO A 123 -3.03 -16.70 -11.36
CA PRO A 123 -3.56 -15.82 -12.40
C PRO A 123 -3.84 -14.41 -11.88
N VAL A 124 -3.23 -13.42 -12.53
CA VAL A 124 -3.41 -12.00 -12.20
C VAL A 124 -4.64 -11.42 -12.92
N ASP A 125 -5.82 -11.60 -12.32
CA ASP A 125 -7.09 -11.08 -12.84
C ASP A 125 -8.11 -10.73 -11.74
N GLU A 126 -9.17 -10.00 -12.10
CA GLU A 126 -10.19 -9.55 -11.14
C GLU A 126 -10.91 -10.70 -10.42
N GLU A 127 -11.06 -11.86 -11.05
CA GLU A 127 -11.77 -13.00 -10.45
C GLU A 127 -11.00 -13.56 -9.25
N THR A 128 -9.67 -13.67 -9.38
CA THR A 128 -8.78 -14.08 -8.28
C THR A 128 -8.95 -13.18 -7.06
N TRP A 129 -8.79 -11.86 -7.18
CA TRP A 129 -8.95 -10.97 -6.01
C TRP A 129 -10.41 -10.84 -5.55
N ARG A 130 -11.39 -11.15 -6.40
CA ARG A 130 -12.80 -11.26 -5.97
C ARG A 130 -12.98 -12.39 -4.97
N GLU A 131 -12.31 -13.54 -5.17
CA GLU A 131 -12.32 -14.66 -4.23
C GLU A 131 -11.85 -14.22 -2.84
N TYR A 132 -10.72 -13.51 -2.77
CA TYR A 132 -10.18 -12.97 -1.52
C TYR A 132 -11.13 -11.96 -0.87
N ARG A 133 -11.71 -11.05 -1.65
CA ARG A 133 -12.71 -10.09 -1.16
C ARG A 133 -13.90 -10.78 -0.51
N ASP A 134 -14.42 -11.81 -1.17
CA ASP A 134 -15.58 -12.55 -0.69
C ASP A 134 -15.24 -13.37 0.55
N ALA A 135 -14.06 -13.99 0.59
CA ALA A 135 -13.55 -14.69 1.77
C ALA A 135 -13.34 -13.74 2.96
N ILE A 136 -12.70 -12.59 2.76
CA ILE A 136 -12.53 -11.53 3.77
C ILE A 136 -13.89 -11.11 4.34
N ASN A 137 -14.86 -10.82 3.47
CA ASN A 137 -16.21 -10.42 3.89
C ASN A 137 -16.93 -11.54 4.67
N ALA A 138 -16.74 -12.80 4.27
CA ALA A 138 -17.38 -13.95 4.92
C ALA A 138 -16.92 -14.16 6.37
N THR A 139 -15.71 -13.71 6.72
CA THR A 139 -15.22 -13.75 8.12
C THR A 139 -16.04 -12.85 9.08
N GLY A 140 -16.74 -11.85 8.54
CA GLY A 140 -17.44 -10.83 9.32
C GLY A 140 -16.53 -9.83 10.05
N ARG A 141 -15.20 -9.94 9.89
CA ARG A 141 -14.23 -8.97 10.44
C ARG A 141 -13.84 -7.96 9.36
N PRO A 142 -13.98 -6.64 9.60
CA PRO A 142 -13.47 -5.64 8.67
C PRO A 142 -11.94 -5.74 8.55
N MET A 143 -11.46 -6.05 7.36
CA MET A 143 -10.03 -6.09 7.02
C MET A 143 -9.80 -5.31 5.74
N VAL A 144 -8.82 -4.40 5.75
CA VAL A 144 -8.39 -3.70 4.53
C VAL A 144 -7.81 -4.72 3.57
N HIS A 145 -8.23 -4.71 2.31
CA HIS A 145 -7.70 -5.60 1.29
C HIS A 145 -6.76 -4.83 0.35
N SER A 146 -5.47 -5.14 0.43
CA SER A 146 -4.43 -4.59 -0.44
C SER A 146 -4.10 -5.56 -1.58
N VAL A 147 -4.41 -5.15 -2.80
CA VAL A 147 -4.21 -5.91 -4.03
C VAL A 147 -2.79 -5.65 -4.54
N CYS A 148 -1.86 -6.56 -4.36
CA CYS A 148 -0.51 -6.45 -4.91
C CYS A 148 -0.42 -7.17 -6.26
N ALA A 149 -0.95 -6.51 -7.30
CA ALA A 149 -0.90 -7.00 -8.69
C ALA A 149 0.23 -6.34 -9.52
N GLU A 150 1.10 -5.55 -8.89
CA GLU A 150 2.24 -4.85 -9.51
C GLU A 150 1.91 -4.00 -10.77
N GLY A 151 0.65 -3.57 -10.93
CA GLY A 151 0.19 -2.89 -12.14
C GLY A 151 -0.08 -3.81 -13.34
N TYR A 152 0.17 -5.12 -13.23
CA TYR A 152 -0.18 -6.09 -14.27
C TYR A 152 -1.70 -6.20 -14.43
N ALA A 153 -2.15 -6.30 -15.68
CA ALA A 153 -3.58 -6.32 -16.03
C ALA A 153 -4.37 -5.08 -15.56
N GLU A 154 -3.70 -3.93 -15.40
CA GLU A 154 -4.31 -2.62 -15.16
C GLU A 154 -5.26 -2.61 -13.95
N PRO A 155 -4.78 -2.92 -12.73
CA PRO A 155 -5.63 -3.11 -11.55
C PRO A 155 -6.43 -1.87 -11.16
N TRP A 156 -6.05 -0.68 -11.60
CA TRP A 156 -6.86 0.52 -11.44
C TRP A 156 -8.23 0.45 -12.15
N THR A 157 -8.41 -0.44 -13.13
CA THR A 157 -9.68 -0.60 -13.85
C THR A 157 -10.71 -1.47 -13.13
N TRP A 158 -10.28 -2.33 -12.20
CA TRP A 158 -11.14 -3.31 -11.52
C TRP A 158 -10.92 -3.41 -10.00
N GLY A 159 -9.77 -2.96 -9.49
CA GLY A 159 -9.34 -3.07 -8.11
C GLY A 159 -10.33 -2.50 -7.10
N ASN A 160 -11.02 -1.41 -7.43
CA ASN A 160 -12.05 -0.82 -6.57
C ASN A 160 -13.26 -1.73 -6.30
N GLY A 161 -13.49 -2.73 -7.15
CA GLY A 161 -14.55 -3.73 -6.96
C GLY A 161 -14.16 -4.88 -6.03
N VAL A 162 -12.88 -5.02 -5.70
CA VAL A 162 -12.33 -6.18 -4.98
C VAL A 162 -11.43 -5.81 -3.81
N GLY A 163 -10.84 -4.63 -3.78
CA GLY A 163 -9.90 -4.20 -2.74
C GLY A 163 -10.11 -2.75 -2.32
N ASN A 164 -9.28 -2.31 -1.37
CA ASN A 164 -9.25 -0.94 -0.87
C ASN A 164 -8.05 -0.14 -1.37
N MET A 165 -7.07 -0.84 -1.92
CA MET A 165 -5.90 -0.28 -2.58
C MET A 165 -5.34 -1.31 -3.55
N TRP A 166 -4.64 -0.86 -4.59
CA TRP A 166 -4.03 -1.74 -5.58
C TRP A 166 -2.69 -1.21 -6.05
N ARG A 167 -1.66 -2.08 -6.03
CA ARG A 167 -0.32 -1.76 -6.53
C ARG A 167 -0.40 -1.43 -8.01
N VAL A 168 0.05 -0.23 -8.38
CA VAL A 168 0.00 0.26 -9.75
C VAL A 168 1.32 0.04 -10.52
N ASN A 169 2.38 -0.39 -9.84
CA ASN A 169 3.67 -0.74 -10.43
C ASN A 169 4.34 -1.87 -9.62
N GLY A 170 5.36 -2.49 -10.22
CA GLY A 170 6.30 -3.37 -9.52
C GLY A 170 7.07 -2.67 -8.41
N ASP A 171 7.89 -3.44 -7.70
CA ASP A 171 8.51 -3.01 -6.45
C ASP A 171 9.36 -1.74 -6.60
N ILE A 172 9.18 -0.83 -5.64
CA ILE A 172 10.03 0.33 -5.48
C ILE A 172 11.38 -0.10 -4.88
N ALA A 173 12.39 0.76 -5.10
CA ALA A 173 13.70 0.56 -4.52
C ALA A 173 14.25 1.89 -3.99
N ASP A 174 15.19 1.79 -3.05
CA ASP A 174 15.72 2.87 -2.22
C ASP A 174 16.65 3.83 -2.99
N GLY A 175 16.13 4.53 -3.99
CA GLY A 175 16.85 5.53 -4.77
C GLY A 175 15.94 6.47 -5.56
N TRP A 176 16.34 7.74 -5.69
CA TRP A 176 15.50 8.77 -6.32
C TRP A 176 15.12 8.46 -7.77
N LEU A 177 16.04 7.87 -8.54
CA LEU A 177 15.75 7.46 -9.91
C LEU A 177 14.66 6.37 -9.96
N ASN A 178 14.65 5.43 -9.02
CA ASN A 178 13.61 4.39 -8.95
C ASN A 178 12.24 5.00 -8.65
N ILE A 179 12.18 5.94 -7.71
CA ILE A 179 10.94 6.67 -7.35
C ILE A 179 10.36 7.38 -8.59
N ILE A 180 11.19 8.15 -9.30
CA ILE A 180 10.73 8.91 -10.47
C ILE A 180 10.41 7.99 -11.66
N GLN A 181 11.15 6.90 -11.84
CA GLN A 181 10.87 5.91 -12.86
C GLN A 181 9.56 5.17 -12.60
N GLY A 182 9.23 4.87 -11.33
CA GLY A 182 7.92 4.33 -10.98
C GLY A 182 6.80 5.30 -11.36
N LEU A 183 6.88 6.55 -10.91
CA LEU A 183 5.84 7.57 -11.19
C LEU A 183 5.62 7.80 -12.69
N ASN A 184 6.69 7.87 -13.47
CA ASN A 184 6.66 8.20 -14.89
C ASN A 184 6.84 7.00 -15.82
N GLY A 185 6.75 5.79 -15.26
CA GLY A 185 7.02 4.55 -15.95
C GLY A 185 5.88 4.14 -16.88
N ALA A 186 5.80 2.84 -17.14
CA ALA A 186 4.86 2.25 -18.09
C ALA A 186 3.39 2.63 -17.82
N ASN A 187 3.02 2.79 -16.55
CA ASN A 187 1.63 3.01 -16.15
C ASN A 187 1.28 4.49 -15.92
N ALA A 188 2.25 5.41 -16.10
CA ALA A 188 2.07 6.86 -16.00
C ALA A 188 1.14 7.29 -14.84
N ILE A 189 1.52 6.94 -13.60
CA ILE A 189 0.67 7.02 -12.39
C ILE A 189 -0.14 8.34 -12.27
N PRO A 190 0.42 9.53 -12.58
CA PRO A 190 -0.35 10.77 -12.48
C PRO A 190 -1.64 10.79 -13.34
N GLN A 191 -1.72 9.98 -14.40
CA GLN A 191 -2.90 9.83 -15.26
C GLN A 191 -3.96 8.87 -14.69
N LEU A 192 -3.63 8.15 -13.61
CA LEU A 192 -4.52 7.20 -12.96
C LEU A 192 -5.44 7.85 -11.91
N ALA A 193 -5.38 9.18 -11.74
CA ALA A 193 -6.12 9.91 -10.72
C ALA A 193 -7.64 9.63 -10.76
N ARG A 194 -8.21 9.45 -11.96
CA ARG A 194 -9.65 9.16 -12.15
C ARG A 194 -10.12 7.82 -11.56
N TYR A 195 -9.20 6.93 -11.20
CA TYR A 195 -9.50 5.60 -10.65
C TYR A 195 -9.42 5.55 -9.12
N ALA A 196 -8.76 6.53 -8.49
CA ALA A 196 -8.60 6.59 -7.04
C ALA A 196 -9.64 7.51 -6.39
N GLY A 197 -10.01 7.17 -5.16
CA GLY A 197 -10.92 7.96 -4.34
C GLY A 197 -11.28 7.27 -3.03
N PRO A 198 -12.18 7.86 -2.23
CA PRO A 198 -12.59 7.27 -0.96
C PRO A 198 -13.05 5.81 -1.11
N GLY A 199 -12.30 4.90 -0.49
CA GLY A 199 -12.57 3.46 -0.52
C GLY A 199 -11.65 2.63 -1.42
N GLY A 200 -10.91 3.26 -2.34
CA GLY A 200 -10.02 2.60 -3.30
C GLY A 200 -8.88 3.49 -3.78
N TRP A 201 -7.63 3.09 -3.52
CA TRP A 201 -6.45 3.94 -3.76
C TRP A 201 -5.43 3.29 -4.70
N ASN A 202 -4.84 4.09 -5.59
CA ASN A 202 -3.64 3.69 -6.32
C ASN A 202 -2.48 3.56 -5.31
N ASP A 203 -1.91 2.37 -5.19
CA ASP A 203 -0.77 2.10 -4.34
C ASP A 203 0.53 2.15 -5.13
N MET A 204 1.33 3.16 -4.85
CA MET A 204 2.63 3.39 -5.50
C MET A 204 3.77 2.65 -4.82
N ASP A 205 3.45 1.71 -3.92
CA ASP A 205 4.37 0.96 -3.06
C ASP A 205 4.86 1.78 -1.84
N MET A 206 5.62 1.12 -0.98
CA MET A 206 6.07 1.65 0.31
C MET A 206 7.00 2.87 0.21
N LEU A 207 7.06 3.61 1.32
CA LEU A 207 7.95 4.76 1.49
C LEU A 207 9.38 4.28 1.74
N GLU A 208 10.31 4.73 0.89
CA GLU A 208 11.76 4.49 1.01
C GLU A 208 12.48 5.54 1.88
N ILE A 209 11.71 6.28 2.68
CA ILE A 209 12.22 7.38 3.50
C ILE A 209 12.95 6.82 4.72
N GLY A 210 14.23 7.15 4.83
CA GLY A 210 15.09 6.62 5.90
C GLY A 210 15.53 5.17 5.67
N ALA A 211 15.19 4.59 4.51
CA ALA A 211 15.74 3.31 4.09
C ALA A 211 17.27 3.43 3.96
N LEU A 212 17.94 2.36 4.36
CA LEU A 212 19.39 2.26 4.24
C LEU A 212 19.73 1.55 2.95
N PRO A 213 20.90 1.87 2.35
CA PRO A 213 21.35 1.26 1.11
C PRO A 213 21.13 -0.25 1.13
N SER A 214 20.27 -0.73 0.25
CA SER A 214 19.96 -2.14 0.17
C SER A 214 21.01 -2.87 -0.69
N ASN A 215 21.34 -4.11 -0.28
CA ASN A 215 22.25 -4.97 -1.04
C ASN A 215 21.49 -5.81 -2.10
N PHE A 216 20.22 -5.50 -2.34
CA PHE A 216 19.49 -6.11 -3.45
C PHE A 216 20.09 -5.62 -4.77
N SER A 217 20.05 -6.45 -5.81
CA SER A 217 20.61 -6.07 -7.12
C SER A 217 19.89 -4.88 -7.77
N TRP A 218 18.68 -4.58 -7.30
CA TRP A 218 17.87 -3.41 -7.70
C TRP A 218 17.89 -2.27 -6.66
N GLY A 219 18.63 -2.45 -5.56
CA GLY A 219 18.76 -1.47 -4.47
C GLY A 219 19.46 -0.18 -4.89
N GLY A 220 19.11 0.91 -4.22
CA GLY A 220 19.72 2.22 -4.39
C GLY A 220 20.61 2.66 -3.22
N PRO A 221 21.14 3.90 -3.28
CA PRO A 221 22.02 4.45 -2.25
C PRO A 221 21.26 5.03 -1.04
N GLY A 222 19.94 4.87 -0.96
CA GLY A 222 19.07 5.65 -0.09
C GLY A 222 18.77 7.05 -0.63
N LEU A 223 17.90 7.78 0.07
CA LEU A 223 17.47 9.13 -0.32
C LEU A 223 18.22 10.22 0.46
N THR A 224 18.58 11.30 -0.21
CA THR A 224 18.94 12.56 0.46
C THR A 224 17.72 13.17 1.15
N LEU A 225 17.94 14.12 2.08
CA LEU A 225 16.83 14.81 2.76
C LEU A 225 15.88 15.55 1.79
N ALA A 226 16.41 16.08 0.68
CA ALA A 226 15.59 16.76 -0.33
C ALA A 226 14.71 15.76 -1.11
N GLU A 227 15.28 14.61 -1.47
CA GLU A 227 14.56 13.53 -2.15
C GLU A 227 13.52 12.89 -1.22
N ALA A 228 13.85 12.66 0.05
CA ALA A 228 12.90 12.16 1.06
C ALA A 228 11.71 13.11 1.26
N ARG A 229 11.95 14.43 1.34
CA ARG A 229 10.87 15.44 1.38
C ARG A 229 9.99 15.38 0.14
N SER A 230 10.61 15.24 -1.02
CA SER A 230 9.90 15.19 -2.30
C SER A 230 9.07 13.91 -2.42
N HIS A 231 9.63 12.77 -2.05
CA HIS A 231 8.95 11.47 -2.04
C HIS A 231 7.73 11.47 -1.11
N PHE A 232 7.86 11.94 0.15
CA PHE A 232 6.72 12.04 1.07
C PHE A 232 5.63 12.98 0.54
N THR A 233 6.05 14.11 -0.05
CA THR A 233 5.13 15.08 -0.66
C THR A 233 4.36 14.45 -1.82
N LEU A 234 5.06 13.75 -2.72
CA LEU A 234 4.46 13.11 -3.88
C LEU A 234 3.45 12.04 -3.46
N TRP A 235 3.80 11.16 -2.52
CA TRP A 235 2.86 10.14 -2.01
C TRP A 235 1.64 10.79 -1.34
N SER A 236 1.84 11.89 -0.62
CA SER A 236 0.76 12.60 0.05
C SER A 236 -0.22 13.23 -0.95
N VAL A 237 0.26 13.96 -1.96
CA VAL A 237 -0.61 14.63 -2.94
C VAL A 237 -1.22 13.64 -3.93
N LEU A 238 -0.54 12.53 -4.22
CA LEU A 238 -1.03 11.48 -5.09
C LEU A 238 -1.94 10.46 -4.37
N LYS A 239 -2.16 10.64 -3.07
CA LYS A 239 -3.06 9.80 -2.25
C LYS A 239 -2.65 8.33 -2.16
N SER A 240 -1.39 8.01 -2.42
CA SER A 240 -0.91 6.65 -2.19
C SER A 240 -0.90 6.33 -0.70
N PRO A 241 -1.14 5.08 -0.30
CA PRO A 241 -0.94 4.64 1.07
C PRO A 241 0.45 5.01 1.58
N LEU A 242 0.52 5.53 2.80
CA LEU A 242 1.77 5.91 3.46
C LEU A 242 2.25 4.73 4.30
N LEU A 243 2.82 3.71 3.65
CA LEU A 243 3.39 2.52 4.30
C LEU A 243 4.89 2.74 4.51
N LEU A 244 5.37 2.73 5.75
CA LEU A 244 6.79 2.98 6.05
C LEU A 244 7.61 1.69 5.96
N GLY A 245 8.57 1.62 5.04
CA GLY A 245 9.41 0.44 4.85
C GLY A 245 10.68 0.39 5.71
N ALA A 246 11.08 1.52 6.29
CA ALA A 246 12.35 1.64 7.01
C ALA A 246 12.23 1.47 8.53
N ASP A 247 13.29 0.97 9.16
CA ASP A 247 13.40 0.82 10.60
C ASP A 247 13.49 2.19 11.30
N ALA A 248 12.41 2.58 11.98
CA ALA A 248 12.29 3.86 12.67
C ALA A 248 13.37 4.09 13.74
N SER A 249 13.95 3.02 14.31
CA SER A 249 15.03 3.15 15.32
C SER A 249 16.32 3.73 14.74
N ARG A 250 16.44 3.74 13.41
CA ARG A 250 17.64 4.17 12.66
C ARG A 250 17.43 5.51 11.95
N MET A 251 16.26 6.13 12.09
CA MET A 251 15.95 7.40 11.45
C MET A 251 16.59 8.58 12.18
N SER A 252 17.12 9.54 11.42
CA SER A 252 17.57 10.81 11.98
C SER A 252 16.37 11.68 12.39
N ALA A 253 16.62 12.70 13.22
CA ALA A 253 15.59 13.66 13.61
C ALA A 253 14.97 14.38 12.39
N GLU A 254 15.78 14.68 11.37
CA GLU A 254 15.33 15.31 10.13
C GLU A 254 14.43 14.40 9.30
N ILE A 255 14.72 13.10 9.26
CA ILE A 255 13.86 12.10 8.60
C ILE A 255 12.53 11.97 9.34
N LEU A 256 12.57 11.85 10.67
CA LEU A 256 11.36 11.78 11.49
C LEU A 256 10.48 13.02 11.33
N GLN A 257 11.06 14.21 11.18
CA GLN A 257 10.30 15.43 10.88
C GLN A 257 9.57 15.37 9.53
N ILE A 258 10.14 14.72 8.52
CA ILE A 258 9.49 14.53 7.22
C ILE A 258 8.30 13.60 7.37
N VAL A 259 8.52 12.42 7.97
CA VAL A 259 7.50 11.36 8.12
C VAL A 259 6.35 11.81 9.05
N LYS A 260 6.63 12.68 10.02
CA LYS A 260 5.63 13.27 10.94
C LYS A 260 5.00 14.56 10.42
N ASN A 261 5.20 14.93 9.16
CA ASN A 261 4.68 16.20 8.64
C ASN A 261 3.15 16.21 8.56
N LYS A 262 2.51 16.86 9.55
CA LYS A 262 1.06 16.97 9.69
C LYS A 262 0.38 17.72 8.55
N GLU A 263 1.06 18.66 7.90
CA GLU A 263 0.49 19.43 6.79
C GLU A 263 0.36 18.57 5.53
N LEU A 264 1.39 17.78 5.23
CA LEU A 264 1.36 16.82 4.14
C LEU A 264 0.36 15.69 4.43
N ARG A 265 0.31 15.20 5.68
CA ARG A 265 -0.71 14.23 6.07
C ARG A 265 -2.13 14.78 5.96
N ARG A 266 -2.38 16.03 6.32
CA ARG A 266 -3.68 16.68 6.13
C ARG A 266 -4.08 16.77 4.66
N ILE A 267 -3.11 16.98 3.76
CA ILE A 267 -3.35 16.90 2.32
C ILE A 267 -3.68 15.46 1.92
N HIS A 268 -2.92 14.47 2.38
CA HIS A 268 -3.15 13.04 2.10
C HIS A 268 -4.54 12.58 2.57
N GLU A 269 -4.91 12.91 3.80
CA GLU A 269 -6.16 12.51 4.46
C GLU A 269 -7.36 13.42 4.13
N ASP A 270 -7.21 14.36 3.18
CA ASP A 270 -8.32 15.22 2.78
C ASP A 270 -9.55 14.39 2.34
N PRO A 271 -10.76 14.64 2.91
CA PRO A 271 -11.93 13.81 2.69
C PRO A 271 -12.45 13.75 1.25
N LEU A 272 -12.07 14.71 0.38
CA LEU A 272 -12.42 14.62 -1.04
C LEU A 272 -11.71 13.44 -1.71
N GLY A 273 -10.56 13.02 -1.18
CA GLY A 273 -9.82 11.87 -1.68
C GLY A 273 -9.32 12.02 -3.12
N LEU A 274 -9.21 13.25 -3.63
CA LEU A 274 -8.77 13.47 -5.00
C LEU A 274 -7.25 13.33 -5.10
N GLN A 275 -6.80 12.38 -5.90
CA GLN A 275 -5.41 12.28 -6.34
C GLN A 275 -5.04 13.50 -7.19
N ALA A 276 -3.88 14.11 -6.91
CA ALA A 276 -3.40 15.24 -7.68
C ALA A 276 -3.09 14.84 -9.14
N GLU A 277 -3.45 15.73 -10.07
CA GLU A 277 -3.12 15.61 -11.49
C GLU A 277 -2.02 16.64 -11.83
N PRO A 278 -1.07 16.30 -12.72
CA PRO A 278 -0.08 17.25 -13.19
C PRO A 278 -0.80 18.32 -14.02
N LEU A 279 -0.40 19.58 -13.85
CA LEU A 279 -0.86 20.63 -14.76
C LEU A 279 -0.21 20.42 -16.13
N ASP A 280 -0.98 20.54 -17.20
CA ASP A 280 -0.69 20.17 -18.60
C ASP A 280 0.65 20.71 -19.18
N ASP A 281 1.37 21.60 -18.50
CA ASP A 281 2.52 22.35 -19.05
C ASP A 281 3.91 21.80 -18.70
N PHE A 282 4.05 20.61 -18.08
CA PHE A 282 5.37 20.10 -17.63
C PHE A 282 5.90 18.83 -18.31
N TYR A 283 5.29 18.36 -19.41
CA TYR A 283 5.83 17.25 -20.22
C TYR A 283 5.93 17.61 -21.71
N PRO A 284 7.04 18.21 -22.18
CA PRO A 284 7.31 18.28 -23.60
C PRO A 284 7.74 16.89 -24.10
N GLY A 285 6.78 16.01 -24.44
CA GLY A 285 7.09 14.79 -25.17
C GLY A 285 6.19 13.56 -25.03
N TYR A 286 5.08 13.61 -24.28
CA TYR A 286 4.25 12.40 -24.07
C TYR A 286 2.74 12.64 -24.26
N HIS A 287 2.36 13.38 -25.31
CA HIS A 287 0.97 13.39 -25.78
C HIS A 287 0.78 12.25 -26.78
N ALA A 288 0.45 11.06 -26.28
CA ALA A 288 -0.24 10.05 -27.07
C ALA A 288 -1.75 10.20 -26.81
N GLU A 289 -2.43 10.83 -27.77
CA GLU A 289 -3.84 10.60 -28.13
C GLU A 289 -4.89 10.49 -27.01
N THR A 290 -5.32 11.63 -26.45
CA THR A 290 -6.72 11.79 -25.97
C THR A 290 -7.28 13.20 -26.22
N ALA A 291 -6.78 13.89 -27.23
CA ALA A 291 -7.42 15.12 -27.74
C ALA A 291 -8.49 14.79 -28.80
N THR A 292 -9.51 14.01 -28.43
CA THR A 292 -10.74 13.93 -29.21
C THR A 292 -11.87 14.66 -28.45
N ALA A 293 -12.19 15.84 -28.99
CA ALA A 293 -13.45 16.55 -28.85
C ALA A 293 -13.88 17.01 -27.43
N ARG A 294 -13.30 18.13 -26.97
CA ARG A 294 -14.13 19.18 -26.35
C ARG A 294 -14.16 20.38 -27.28
N SER A 295 -15.23 20.47 -28.06
CA SER A 295 -15.48 21.61 -28.94
C SER A 295 -15.52 22.90 -28.13
N ARG A 296 -14.66 23.84 -28.53
CA ARG A 296 -14.74 25.23 -28.13
C ARG A 296 -16.11 25.79 -28.52
N THR A 297 -16.93 26.14 -27.53
CA THR A 297 -17.83 27.29 -27.64
C THR A 297 -17.71 28.09 -26.35
N ALA A 298 -16.76 29.04 -26.35
CA ALA A 298 -16.75 30.10 -25.38
C ALA A 298 -18.01 30.96 -25.60
N SER A 299 -18.94 30.97 -24.65
CA SER A 299 -19.96 32.01 -24.58
C SER A 299 -19.30 33.29 -24.07
N PRO A 300 -19.37 34.43 -24.79
CA PRO A 300 -18.85 35.68 -24.27
C PRO A 300 -19.75 36.14 -23.12
N CYS A 301 -19.13 36.32 -21.95
CA CYS A 301 -19.72 37.01 -20.82
C CYS A 301 -20.10 38.43 -21.24
N SER A 302 -21.39 38.72 -21.38
CA SER A 302 -21.88 40.06 -21.72
C SER A 302 -21.66 40.99 -20.53
N ALA A 303 -20.78 41.97 -20.70
CA ALA A 303 -20.67 43.10 -19.81
C ALA A 303 -21.98 43.91 -19.82
N ALA A 304 -22.68 43.92 -18.69
CA ALA A 304 -23.75 44.88 -18.43
C ALA A 304 -23.40 45.65 -17.16
N SER A 305 -22.90 46.88 -17.31
CA SER A 305 -22.86 47.82 -16.21
C SER A 305 -23.20 49.25 -16.66
N ARG A 306 -24.33 49.71 -16.13
CA ARG A 306 -24.68 51.07 -15.69
C ARG A 306 -25.06 52.14 -16.73
N ALA A 307 -26.34 52.48 -16.70
CA ALA A 307 -26.85 53.84 -16.92
C ALA A 307 -27.52 54.34 -15.60
N PRO A 308 -27.53 55.66 -15.30
CA PRO A 308 -27.80 56.22 -13.97
C PRO A 308 -29.30 56.52 -13.74
N PRO A 309 -29.74 56.84 -12.50
CA PRO A 309 -31.16 57.06 -12.20
C PRO A 309 -31.61 58.42 -12.71
N ARG A 310 -32.78 58.46 -13.36
CA ARG A 310 -33.49 59.71 -13.67
C ARG A 310 -34.33 60.12 -12.46
N ARG A 311 -34.34 61.43 -12.18
CA ARG A 311 -35.48 62.12 -11.56
C ARG A 311 -36.55 62.33 -12.61
#